data_AF-A0A7K8V1A9-F1
#
_entry.id   AF-A0A7K8V1A9-F1
#
_cell.length_a   1.000
_cell.length_b   1.000
_cell.length_c   1.000
_cell.angle_alpha   90.00
_cell.angle_beta   90.00
_cell.angle_gamma   90.00
#
_symmetry.space_group_name_H-M   'P 1'
#
loop_
_entity.id
_entity.type
_entity.pdbx_description
1 polymer ?
#
loop_
_entity_poly.entity_id
_entity_poly.type
_entity_poly.pdbx_seq_one_letter_code
_entity_poly.pdbx_strand_id
1 'polypeptide(L)'
;MRAFLESGPSGLAAAQRALESGRHRVPRGTVQLLAPIGDPEKVICVGLNYRDHCLEQDLRSPQEPIIFSKFPSAIIGPFDDIIHPEESSVSTPGPPHPTTLCPPPWHVHNLRIRCSVNGRLMQDSSTNQLIFPLPKLIAWVSRFVTLVPGDILLTGTPAGVGLFRKPPVFLKRGDEVQCEIEELGTICNKVV
;
A
#
# COMPACT_ATOMS: atom_id res chain seq x y z
N MET A 1 -3.57 10.31 -13.47
CA MET A 1 -2.23 9.81 -13.10
C MET A 1 -1.64 8.86 -14.15
N ARG A 2 -2.43 7.98 -14.78
CA ARG A 2 -1.94 7.08 -15.86
C ARG A 2 -1.14 7.79 -16.96
N ALA A 3 -1.71 8.83 -17.58
CA ALA A 3 -1.02 9.63 -18.61
C ALA A 3 0.31 10.24 -18.12
N PHE A 4 0.40 10.61 -16.83
CA PHE A 4 1.64 11.08 -16.23
C PHE A 4 2.69 9.96 -16.17
N LEU A 5 2.31 8.75 -15.71
CA LEU A 5 3.21 7.59 -15.68
C LEU A 5 3.66 7.17 -17.09
N GLU A 6 2.75 7.18 -18.07
CA GLU A 6 3.05 6.84 -19.47
C GLU A 6 4.05 7.81 -20.11
N SER A 7 4.02 9.09 -19.73
CA SER A 7 4.98 10.08 -20.21
C SER A 7 6.41 9.89 -19.67
N GLY A 8 6.60 9.00 -18.69
CA GLY A 8 7.89 8.55 -18.20
C GLY A 8 8.82 9.71 -17.78
N PRO A 9 10.10 9.72 -18.23
CA PRO A 9 11.06 10.77 -17.87
C PRO A 9 10.59 12.20 -18.19
N SER A 10 9.83 12.37 -19.27
CA SER A 10 9.33 13.70 -19.68
C SER A 10 8.27 14.24 -18.72
N GLY A 11 7.37 13.39 -18.24
CA GLY A 11 6.41 13.71 -17.18
C GLY A 11 7.10 14.06 -15.89
N LEU A 12 8.09 13.27 -15.49
CA LEU A 12 8.85 13.55 -14.28
C LEU A 12 9.56 14.91 -14.36
N ALA A 13 10.21 15.22 -15.48
CA ALA A 13 10.83 16.51 -15.69
C ALA A 13 9.81 17.66 -15.65
N ALA A 14 8.59 17.44 -16.18
CA ALA A 14 7.51 18.41 -16.11
C ALA A 14 7.01 18.64 -14.68
N ALA A 15 6.84 17.57 -13.88
CA ALA A 15 6.48 17.67 -12.47
C ALA A 15 7.55 18.42 -11.66
N GLN A 16 8.83 18.13 -11.91
CA GLN A 16 9.94 18.82 -11.26
C GLN A 16 9.93 20.33 -11.55
N ARG A 17 9.77 20.71 -12.83
CA ARG A 17 9.63 22.14 -13.20
C ARG A 17 8.42 22.80 -12.55
N ALA A 18 7.28 22.10 -12.48
CA ALA A 18 6.08 22.63 -11.83
C ALA A 18 6.33 22.88 -10.34
N LEU A 19 6.99 21.95 -9.64
CA LEU A 19 7.36 22.08 -8.23
C LEU A 19 8.29 23.29 -7.99
N GLU A 20 9.35 23.40 -8.80
CA GLU A 20 10.33 24.48 -8.76
C GLU A 20 9.73 25.85 -9.06
N SER A 21 8.72 25.91 -9.93
CA SER A 21 8.08 27.18 -10.29
C SER A 21 7.40 27.88 -9.11
N GLY A 22 6.99 27.13 -8.09
CA GLY A 22 6.22 27.66 -6.96
C GLY A 22 4.79 28.13 -7.31
N ARG A 23 4.36 27.99 -8.56
CA ARG A 23 3.05 28.45 -9.05
C ARG A 23 1.97 27.38 -8.87
N HIS A 24 0.70 27.78 -8.99
CA HIS A 24 -0.47 26.89 -8.96
C HIS A 24 -0.55 26.00 -7.69
N ARG A 25 -0.13 26.54 -6.55
CA ARG A 25 -0.24 25.88 -5.25
C ARG A 25 -1.63 26.12 -4.67
N VAL A 26 -2.28 25.06 -4.24
CA VAL A 26 -3.56 25.11 -3.54
C VAL A 26 -3.37 24.65 -2.10
N PRO A 27 -4.06 25.25 -1.11
CA PRO A 27 -3.98 24.78 0.27
C PRO A 27 -4.47 23.34 0.37
N ARG A 28 -3.74 22.48 1.10
CA ARG A 28 -4.07 21.05 1.26
C ARG A 28 -5.50 20.80 1.78
N GLY A 29 -6.00 21.67 2.66
CA GLY A 29 -7.35 21.57 3.22
C GLY A 29 -8.48 21.95 2.24
N THR A 30 -8.14 22.51 1.08
CA THR A 30 -9.12 22.86 0.03
C THR A 30 -9.27 21.78 -1.04
N VAL A 31 -8.53 20.68 -0.92
CA VAL A 31 -8.56 19.57 -1.88
C VAL A 31 -8.89 18.26 -1.19
N GLN A 32 -9.66 17.43 -1.88
CA GLN A 32 -9.83 16.03 -1.54
C GLN A 32 -8.76 15.22 -2.28
N LEU A 33 -8.06 14.34 -1.55
CA LEU A 33 -7.15 13.39 -2.18
C LEU A 33 -7.93 12.15 -2.56
N LEU A 34 -7.80 11.75 -3.83
CA LEU A 34 -8.29 10.48 -4.34
C LEU A 34 -7.17 9.44 -4.31
N ALA A 35 -7.50 8.18 -4.60
CA ALA A 35 -6.49 7.17 -4.88
C ALA A 35 -5.56 7.67 -6.01
N PRO A 36 -4.22 7.59 -5.87
CA PRO A 36 -3.28 8.09 -6.88
C PRO A 36 -3.50 7.43 -8.25
N ILE A 37 -3.87 6.15 -8.25
CA ILE A 37 -4.28 5.39 -9.43
C ILE A 37 -5.69 4.86 -9.17
N GLY A 38 -6.70 5.48 -9.78
CA GLY A 38 -8.11 5.09 -9.63
C GLY A 38 -8.57 3.98 -10.58
N ASP A 39 -7.81 3.75 -11.66
CA ASP A 39 -8.18 2.86 -12.77
C ASP A 39 -7.06 1.86 -13.13
N PRO A 40 -6.42 1.14 -12.19
CA PRO A 40 -5.36 0.21 -12.54
C PRO A 40 -5.92 -0.97 -13.34
N GLU A 41 -5.15 -1.46 -14.31
CA GLU A 41 -5.51 -2.67 -15.03
C GLU A 41 -5.31 -3.91 -14.14
N LYS A 42 -4.20 -3.95 -13.40
CA LYS A 42 -3.85 -5.05 -12.50
C LYS A 42 -3.48 -4.54 -11.11
N VAL A 43 -4.04 -5.21 -10.08
CA VAL A 43 -3.62 -5.06 -8.68
C VAL A 43 -3.06 -6.39 -8.20
N ILE A 44 -1.73 -6.48 -8.21
CA ILE A 44 -0.96 -7.69 -7.92
C ILE A 44 -0.47 -7.60 -6.48
N CYS A 45 -0.72 -8.63 -5.70
CA CYS A 45 -0.44 -8.66 -4.28
C CYS A 45 0.57 -9.77 -3.97
N VAL A 46 1.44 -9.53 -2.99
CA VAL A 46 2.44 -10.49 -2.53
C VAL A 46 2.15 -10.92 -1.10
N GLY A 47 1.98 -12.23 -0.89
CA GLY A 47 1.84 -12.83 0.43
C GLY A 47 3.19 -13.15 1.06
N LEU A 48 3.22 -13.17 2.42
CA LEU A 48 4.39 -13.61 3.21
C LEU A 48 5.73 -13.01 2.76
N ASN A 49 5.75 -11.71 2.49
CA ASN A 49 6.93 -11.03 1.97
C ASN A 49 7.69 -10.20 3.00
N TYR A 50 7.34 -10.30 4.29
CA TYR A 50 8.08 -9.69 5.39
C TYR A 50 8.61 -10.77 6.32
N ARG A 51 9.87 -10.67 6.73
CA ARG A 51 10.52 -11.66 7.62
C ARG A 51 9.82 -11.76 8.97
N ASP A 52 9.53 -10.62 9.59
CA ASP A 52 8.83 -10.56 10.87
C ASP A 52 7.41 -11.15 10.80
N HIS A 53 6.68 -10.95 9.69
CA HIS A 53 5.36 -11.53 9.49
C HIS A 53 5.38 -13.05 9.36
N CYS A 54 6.45 -13.61 8.78
CA CYS A 54 6.65 -15.06 8.76
C CYS A 54 6.94 -15.59 10.18
N LEU A 55 7.78 -14.87 10.94
CA LEU A 55 8.10 -15.22 12.33
C LEU A 55 6.86 -15.19 13.25
N GLU A 56 5.96 -14.21 13.07
CA GLU A 56 4.70 -14.09 13.83
C GLU A 56 3.81 -15.35 13.71
N GLN A 57 3.91 -16.04 12.58
CA GLN A 57 3.11 -17.21 12.25
C GLN A 57 3.85 -18.54 12.45
N ASP A 58 5.09 -18.51 12.97
CA ASP A 58 5.99 -19.67 13.03
C ASP A 58 6.22 -20.34 11.64
N LEU A 59 6.18 -19.53 10.57
CA LEU A 59 6.39 -19.97 9.19
C LEU A 59 7.83 -19.72 8.72
N ARG A 60 8.30 -20.59 7.82
CA ARG A 60 9.54 -20.33 7.07
C ARG A 60 9.26 -19.35 5.93
N SER A 61 10.23 -18.48 5.66
CA SER A 61 10.17 -17.60 4.49
C SER A 61 10.00 -18.41 3.20
N PRO A 62 9.08 -18.01 2.31
CA PRO A 62 8.92 -18.66 1.02
C PRO A 62 10.19 -18.53 0.17
N GLN A 63 10.42 -19.49 -0.71
CA GLN A 63 11.57 -19.45 -1.65
C GLN A 63 11.25 -18.62 -2.90
N GLU A 64 9.96 -18.52 -3.25
CA GLU A 64 9.44 -17.77 -4.39
C GLU A 64 8.26 -16.87 -3.98
N PRO A 65 8.02 -15.73 -4.66
CA PRO A 65 6.91 -14.84 -4.34
C PRO A 65 5.55 -15.53 -4.45
N ILE A 66 4.75 -15.47 -3.38
CA ILE A 66 3.36 -15.92 -3.39
C ILE A 66 2.51 -14.78 -3.94
N ILE A 67 1.98 -14.96 -5.15
CA ILE A 67 1.23 -13.92 -5.86
C ILE A 67 -0.27 -14.22 -5.82
N PHE A 68 -1.07 -13.19 -5.53
CA PHE A 68 -2.52 -13.20 -5.68
C PHE A 68 -3.01 -11.85 -6.19
N SER A 69 -4.29 -11.75 -6.52
CA SER A 69 -4.88 -10.53 -7.06
C SER A 69 -5.93 -9.95 -6.13
N LYS A 70 -6.06 -8.63 -6.17
CA LYS A 70 -7.27 -7.92 -5.74
C LYS A 70 -7.90 -7.28 -6.96
N PHE A 71 -9.20 -7.02 -6.89
CA PHE A 71 -9.90 -6.33 -7.97
C PHE A 71 -9.72 -4.80 -7.84
N PRO A 72 -9.60 -4.06 -8.95
CA PRO A 72 -9.55 -2.60 -8.93
C PRO A 72 -10.71 -1.95 -8.18
N SER A 73 -11.88 -2.59 -8.15
CA SER A 73 -13.07 -2.16 -7.40
C SER A 73 -12.88 -2.09 -5.88
N ALA A 74 -11.78 -2.63 -5.34
CA ALA A 74 -11.46 -2.55 -3.92
C ALA A 74 -10.64 -1.29 -3.54
N ILE A 75 -10.23 -0.47 -4.52
CA ILE A 75 -9.42 0.73 -4.27
C ILE A 75 -10.33 1.89 -3.87
N ILE A 76 -9.97 2.54 -2.75
CA ILE A 76 -10.60 3.76 -2.25
C ILE A 76 -9.53 4.83 -2.00
N GLY A 77 -9.97 6.07 -1.82
CA GLY A 77 -9.10 7.18 -1.45
C GLY A 77 -8.45 7.02 -0.07
N PRO A 78 -7.36 7.75 0.19
CA PRO A 78 -6.60 7.66 1.43
C PRO A 78 -7.38 8.11 2.68
N PHE A 79 -8.55 8.73 2.51
CA PHE A 79 -9.44 9.20 3.59
C PHE A 79 -10.91 8.81 3.38
N ASP A 80 -11.17 7.89 2.45
CA ASP A 80 -12.53 7.39 2.21
C ASP A 80 -12.90 6.32 3.26
N ASP A 81 -14.18 6.06 3.46
CA ASP A 81 -14.63 5.05 4.41
C ASP A 81 -14.42 3.61 3.88
N ILE A 82 -14.05 2.70 4.77
CA ILE A 82 -14.05 1.25 4.54
C ILE A 82 -15.44 0.71 4.85
N ILE A 83 -16.15 0.25 3.82
CA ILE A 83 -17.46 -0.39 4.00
C ILE A 83 -17.27 -1.76 4.66
N HIS A 84 -17.83 -1.94 5.86
CA HIS A 84 -17.78 -3.20 6.59
C HIS A 84 -18.90 -4.15 6.11
N PRO A 85 -18.55 -5.31 5.52
CA PRO A 85 -19.57 -6.25 5.04
C PRO A 85 -20.41 -6.80 6.19
N GLU A 86 -21.66 -7.16 5.93
CA GLU A 86 -22.57 -7.71 6.95
C GLU A 86 -22.14 -9.11 7.40
N GLU A 87 -21.45 -9.86 6.53
CA GLU A 87 -21.05 -11.25 6.73
C GLU A 87 -19.73 -11.44 7.51
N SER A 88 -19.07 -10.36 7.95
CA SER A 88 -17.68 -10.37 8.47
C SER A 88 -17.45 -11.10 9.81
N SER A 89 -18.40 -11.92 10.25
CA SER A 89 -18.14 -12.99 11.23
C SER A 89 -17.12 -14.04 10.74
N VAL A 90 -16.75 -14.03 9.45
CA VAL A 90 -15.68 -14.84 8.86
C VAL A 90 -14.65 -13.93 8.17
N SER A 91 -13.36 -14.14 8.45
CA SER A 91 -12.28 -13.23 8.04
C SER A 91 -12.10 -13.17 6.51
N THR A 92 -12.28 -11.99 5.92
CA THR A 92 -11.84 -11.68 4.54
C THR A 92 -10.65 -10.72 4.56
N PRO A 93 -9.68 -10.82 3.62
CA PRO A 93 -8.57 -9.89 3.53
C PRO A 93 -9.04 -8.46 3.20
N GLY A 94 -8.79 -7.51 4.10
CA GLY A 94 -9.25 -6.10 4.00
C GLY A 94 -8.80 -5.37 2.73
N PRO A 95 -9.45 -4.23 2.36
CA PRO A 95 -9.16 -3.50 1.13
C PRO A 95 -7.71 -2.99 1.08
N PRO A 96 -7.09 -2.95 -0.12
CA PRO A 96 -5.76 -2.42 -0.28
C PRO A 96 -5.79 -0.90 -0.31
N HIS A 97 -4.76 -0.27 0.24
CA HIS A 97 -4.62 1.18 0.21
C HIS A 97 -3.33 1.55 -0.53
N PRO A 98 -3.39 1.98 -1.79
CA PRO A 98 -2.22 2.41 -2.53
C PRO A 98 -1.90 3.87 -2.23
N THR A 99 -0.65 4.14 -1.82
CA THR A 99 -0.05 5.48 -1.91
C THR A 99 1.01 5.43 -3.01
N THR A 100 0.97 6.39 -3.94
CA THR A 100 2.00 6.57 -4.96
C THR A 100 2.51 7.99 -4.86
N LEU A 101 3.81 8.16 -4.60
CA LEU A 101 4.54 9.42 -4.73
C LEU A 101 5.80 9.19 -5.57
N CYS A 102 6.25 10.30 -6.19
CA CYS A 102 7.24 10.46 -7.26
C CYS A 102 8.64 9.82 -7.06
N PRO A 103 9.45 9.73 -8.15
CA PRO A 103 10.69 8.94 -8.27
C PRO A 103 11.93 9.49 -7.50
N PRO A 104 13.07 8.74 -7.51
CA PRO A 104 14.17 8.76 -6.51
C PRO A 104 14.95 10.09 -6.33
N PRO A 105 15.81 10.22 -5.28
CA PRO A 105 16.59 9.16 -4.62
C PRO A 105 16.07 8.73 -3.24
N TRP A 106 14.86 8.16 -3.16
CA TRP A 106 14.42 7.48 -1.94
C TRP A 106 14.98 6.06 -1.87
N HIS A 107 15.58 5.70 -0.75
CA HIS A 107 15.89 4.32 -0.41
C HIS A 107 14.60 3.62 0.07
N VAL A 108 13.72 3.28 -0.87
CA VAL A 108 12.42 2.63 -0.61
C VAL A 108 12.51 1.29 0.13
N HIS A 109 13.72 0.73 0.26
CA HIS A 109 14.03 -0.51 0.97
C HIS A 109 14.48 -0.31 2.42
N ASN A 110 14.34 0.89 3.00
CA ASN A 110 14.62 1.12 4.41
C ASN A 110 13.76 2.25 5.01
N LEU A 111 12.44 2.19 4.78
CA LEU A 111 11.48 3.15 5.32
C LEU A 111 10.69 2.50 6.45
N ARG A 112 10.49 3.21 7.55
CA ARG A 112 9.60 2.74 8.62
C ARG A 112 8.15 2.66 8.13
N ILE A 113 7.45 1.60 8.48
CA ILE A 113 6.03 1.38 8.18
C ILE A 113 5.27 1.11 9.46
N ARG A 114 4.13 1.80 9.66
CA ARG A 114 3.29 1.68 10.86
C ARG A 114 1.82 1.55 10.49
N CYS A 115 1.09 0.81 11.31
CA CYS A 115 -0.38 0.76 11.28
C CYS A 115 -0.92 0.85 12.70
N SER A 116 -1.95 1.66 12.91
CA SER A 116 -2.66 1.80 14.17
C SER A 116 -4.17 1.72 13.97
N VAL A 117 -4.89 1.24 14.97
CA VAL A 117 -6.35 1.18 15.00
C VAL A 117 -6.83 1.96 16.22
N ASN A 118 -7.65 2.99 16.02
CA ASN A 118 -8.10 3.92 17.07
C ASN A 118 -6.92 4.47 17.91
N GLY A 119 -5.83 4.84 17.23
CA GLY A 119 -4.58 5.33 17.86
C GLY A 119 -3.73 4.25 18.55
N ARG A 120 -4.21 3.01 18.67
CA ARG A 120 -3.40 1.90 19.20
C ARG A 120 -2.49 1.34 18.11
N LEU A 121 -1.18 1.41 18.31
CA LEU A 121 -0.19 0.81 17.40
C LEU A 121 -0.40 -0.71 17.28
N MET A 122 -0.60 -1.18 16.05
CA MET A 122 -0.84 -2.59 15.71
C MET A 122 0.35 -3.21 14.98
N GLN A 123 0.93 -2.49 14.02
CA GLN A 123 2.11 -2.90 13.26
C GLN A 123 3.17 -1.79 13.30
N ASP A 124 4.44 -2.16 13.44
CA ASP A 124 5.60 -1.26 13.42
C ASP A 124 6.82 -2.02 12.92
N SER A 125 7.29 -1.70 11.71
CA SER A 125 8.36 -2.42 11.04
C SER A 125 9.11 -1.52 10.05
N SER A 126 9.92 -2.09 9.17
CA SER A 126 10.65 -1.41 8.10
C SER A 126 10.54 -2.16 6.78
N THR A 127 10.51 -1.44 5.66
CA THR A 127 10.58 -2.05 4.31
C THR A 127 11.90 -2.80 4.07
N ASN A 128 12.90 -2.66 4.94
CA ASN A 128 14.10 -3.50 4.91
C ASN A 128 13.81 -4.97 5.25
N GLN A 129 12.68 -5.27 5.90
CA GLN A 129 12.24 -6.63 6.24
C GLN A 129 11.67 -7.40 5.04
N LEU A 130 11.54 -6.76 3.87
CA LEU A 130 11.10 -7.43 2.66
C LEU A 130 12.01 -8.64 2.34
N ILE A 131 11.40 -9.80 2.13
CA ILE A 131 12.08 -11.04 1.73
C ILE A 131 12.45 -10.95 0.25
N PHE A 132 11.52 -10.47 -0.58
CA PHE A 132 11.72 -10.20 -2.00
C PHE A 132 11.63 -8.69 -2.25
N PRO A 133 12.74 -8.02 -2.60
CA PRO A 133 12.73 -6.59 -2.88
C PRO A 133 12.02 -6.28 -4.20
N LEU A 134 11.59 -5.03 -4.37
CA LEU A 134 10.86 -4.50 -5.53
C LEU A 134 11.43 -4.96 -6.88
N PRO A 135 12.76 -4.86 -7.17
CA PRO A 135 13.30 -5.31 -8.45
C PRO A 135 13.07 -6.81 -8.71
N LYS A 136 13.17 -7.64 -7.65
CA LYS A 136 12.91 -9.08 -7.74
C LYS A 136 11.43 -9.36 -8.00
N LEU A 137 10.53 -8.64 -7.34
CA LEU A 137 9.09 -8.81 -7.56
C LEU A 137 8.67 -8.39 -8.98
N ILE A 138 9.16 -7.25 -9.46
CA ILE A 138 8.88 -6.75 -10.82
C ILE A 138 9.39 -7.77 -11.85
N ALA A 139 10.63 -8.25 -11.70
CA ALA A 139 11.22 -9.25 -12.59
C ALA A 139 10.49 -10.61 -12.51
N TRP A 140 10.01 -11.00 -11.32
CA TRP A 140 9.25 -12.24 -11.16
C TRP A 140 7.90 -12.17 -11.87
N VAL A 141 7.14 -11.11 -11.62
CA VAL A 141 5.80 -10.91 -12.18
C VAL A 141 5.84 -10.73 -13.70
N SER A 142 6.84 -10.01 -14.22
CA SER A 142 6.97 -9.74 -15.66
C SER A 142 7.22 -10.99 -16.52
N ARG A 143 7.55 -12.13 -15.90
CA ARG A 143 7.64 -13.42 -16.59
C ARG A 143 6.28 -14.00 -16.97
N PHE A 144 5.21 -13.57 -16.31
CA PHE A 144 3.87 -14.14 -16.45
C PHE A 144 2.87 -13.17 -17.06
N VAL A 145 3.05 -11.87 -16.82
CA VAL A 145 2.16 -10.82 -17.33
C VAL A 145 2.97 -9.61 -17.80
N THR A 146 2.46 -8.91 -18.81
CA THR A 146 2.99 -7.60 -19.19
C THR A 146 2.58 -6.57 -18.14
N LEU A 147 3.56 -5.91 -17.54
CA LEU A 147 3.33 -4.77 -16.65
C LEU A 147 3.17 -3.50 -17.49
N VAL A 148 2.13 -2.73 -17.22
CA VAL A 148 1.84 -1.46 -17.89
C VAL A 148 1.86 -0.30 -16.90
N PRO A 149 2.13 0.94 -17.34
CA PRO A 149 2.04 2.11 -16.48
C PRO A 149 0.65 2.20 -15.81
N GLY A 150 0.66 2.29 -14.48
CA GLY A 150 -0.57 2.31 -13.67
C GLY A 150 -0.95 0.96 -13.06
N ASP A 151 -0.27 -0.15 -13.39
CA ASP A 151 -0.41 -1.37 -12.59
C ASP A 151 0.10 -1.14 -11.15
N ILE A 152 -0.57 -1.78 -10.19
CA ILE A 152 -0.25 -1.66 -8.76
C ILE A 152 0.31 -2.99 -8.25
N LEU A 153 1.45 -2.91 -7.56
CA LEU A 153 2.06 -4.03 -6.86
C LEU A 153 2.06 -3.77 -5.35
N LEU A 154 1.29 -4.56 -4.60
CA LEU A 154 1.23 -4.51 -3.14
C LEU A 154 2.21 -5.53 -2.55
N THR A 155 3.25 -5.04 -1.88
CA THR A 155 4.46 -5.81 -1.61
C THR A 155 4.40 -6.68 -0.35
N GLY A 156 3.23 -6.82 0.28
CA GLY A 156 3.03 -7.59 1.51
C GLY A 156 2.83 -6.72 2.74
N THR A 157 2.75 -7.35 3.90
CA THR A 157 2.50 -6.70 5.20
C THR A 157 3.48 -7.22 6.25
N PRO A 158 3.96 -6.36 7.18
CA PRO A 158 4.80 -6.79 8.32
C PRO A 158 4.00 -7.53 9.40
N ALA A 159 4.69 -7.98 10.46
CA ALA A 159 4.06 -8.53 11.66
C ALA A 159 3.09 -7.54 12.34
N GLY A 160 2.21 -8.08 13.19
CA GLY A 160 1.24 -7.32 13.99
C GLY A 160 -0.19 -7.38 13.44
N VAL A 161 -0.44 -8.25 12.46
CA VAL A 161 -1.76 -8.43 11.85
C VAL A 161 -2.73 -8.96 12.91
N GLY A 162 -3.91 -8.34 12.99
CA GLY A 162 -4.89 -8.59 14.04
C GLY A 162 -5.27 -10.06 14.25
N LEU A 163 -5.31 -10.86 13.18
CA LEU A 163 -5.59 -12.30 13.22
C LEU A 163 -4.60 -13.10 14.08
N PHE A 164 -3.31 -12.74 14.08
CA PHE A 164 -2.25 -13.51 14.74
C PHE A 164 -1.97 -13.02 16.18
N ARG A 165 -2.69 -11.99 16.63
CA ARG A 165 -2.60 -11.52 18.01
C ARG A 165 -3.27 -12.49 18.98
N LYS A 166 -2.86 -12.41 20.25
CA LYS A 166 -3.42 -13.22 21.34
C LYS A 166 -4.00 -12.29 22.42
N PRO A 167 -5.33 -12.09 22.50
CA PRO A 167 -6.36 -12.61 21.59
C PRO A 167 -6.37 -11.91 20.21
N PRO A 168 -7.01 -12.51 19.18
CA PRO A 168 -7.18 -11.87 17.87
C PRO A 168 -7.95 -10.56 17.96
N VAL A 169 -7.62 -9.61 17.08
CA VAL A 169 -8.27 -8.31 16.98
C VAL A 169 -8.74 -8.11 15.54
N PHE A 170 -10.05 -7.91 15.36
CA PHE A 170 -10.64 -7.61 14.05
C PHE A 170 -11.25 -6.21 14.07
N LEU A 171 -11.28 -5.59 12.88
CA LEU A 171 -11.93 -4.30 12.70
C LEU A 171 -13.43 -4.42 12.90
N LYS A 172 -14.03 -3.39 13.49
CA LYS A 172 -15.46 -3.25 13.72
C LYS A 172 -15.93 -1.92 13.13
N ARG A 173 -17.23 -1.83 12.84
CA ARG A 173 -17.86 -0.55 12.49
C ARG A 173 -17.56 0.48 13.56
N GLY A 174 -17.15 1.67 13.13
CA GLY A 174 -16.69 2.77 13.96
C GLY A 174 -15.18 2.84 14.17
N ASP A 175 -14.43 1.76 13.90
CA ASP A 175 -12.96 1.78 14.02
C ASP A 175 -12.33 2.70 12.97
N GLU A 176 -11.25 3.37 13.37
CA GLU A 176 -10.40 4.15 12.47
C GLU A 176 -9.06 3.44 12.30
N VAL A 177 -8.65 3.23 11.05
CA VAL A 177 -7.38 2.59 10.69
C VAL A 177 -6.46 3.61 10.06
N GLN A 178 -5.30 3.81 10.65
CA GLN A 178 -4.28 4.71 10.14
C GLN A 178 -3.02 3.91 9.77
N CYS A 179 -2.56 4.05 8.53
CA CYS A 179 -1.29 3.50 8.07
C CYS A 179 -0.35 4.61 7.62
N GLU A 180 0.94 4.44 7.88
CA GLU A 180 1.96 5.43 7.56
C GLU A 180 3.22 4.73 7.05
N ILE A 181 3.85 5.33 6.04
CA ILE A 181 5.20 5.00 5.63
C ILE A 181 6.02 6.29 5.69
N GLU A 182 7.18 6.19 6.32
CA GLU A 182 8.16 7.28 6.41
C GLU A 182 8.43 7.88 5.03
N GLU A 183 8.51 9.21 4.95
CA GLU A 183 8.70 9.99 3.71
C GLU A 183 7.54 9.95 2.69
N LEU A 184 6.61 8.98 2.76
CA LEU A 184 5.47 8.88 1.84
C LEU A 184 4.17 9.48 2.41
N GLY A 185 4.01 9.46 3.73
CA GLY A 185 2.86 10.05 4.42
C GLY A 185 1.87 9.03 4.96
N THR A 186 0.64 9.47 5.18
CA THR A 186 -0.37 8.77 5.98
C THR A 186 -1.68 8.63 5.21
N ILE A 187 -2.31 7.47 5.39
CA ILE A 187 -3.71 7.20 5.05
C ILE A 187 -4.49 6.93 6.34
N CYS A 188 -5.76 7.33 6.38
CA CYS A 188 -6.61 7.16 7.55
C CYS A 188 -8.04 6.92 7.10
N ASN A 189 -8.58 5.74 7.39
CA ASN A 189 -9.87 5.29 6.87
C ASN A 189 -10.76 4.80 8.00
N LYS A 190 -12.01 5.27 8.04
CA LYS A 190 -13.00 4.85 9.04
C LYS A 190 -13.81 3.67 8.52
N VAL A 191 -14.04 2.69 9.38
CA VAL A 191 -14.86 1.52 9.09
C VAL A 191 -16.33 1.86 9.34
N VAL A 192 -17.19 1.71 8.34
CA VAL A 192 -18.63 2.09 8.41
C VAL A 192 -19.57 0.94 8.13
#